data_AF-A0A4T0VE89-F1
#
_entry.id   AF-A0A4T0VE89-F1
#
_cell.length_a   1.000
_cell.length_b   1.000
_cell.length_c   1.000
_cell.angle_alpha   90.00
_cell.angle_beta   90.00
_cell.angle_gamma   90.00
#
_symmetry.space_group_name_H-M   'P 1'
#
loop_
_entity.id
_entity.type
_entity.pdbx_description
1 polymer ?
#
loop_
_entity_poly.entity_id
_entity_poly.type
_entity_poly.pdbx_seq_one_letter_code
_entity_poly.pdbx_strand_id
1 'polypeptide(L)'
;MCGPDTCTKPRGGALAVLNQPFSQPEATGTSPRLRGDLAFHTPGQPSCAYATHARITGGNNCDLQALADMVVVIHKSGDLTRRIEDCGLFRRIAFSGASVLENGSTVELALQQPISLQVGDDGIIGRRVSVFPRSEMDTACAEGIVGFNFVNSL
;
A
#
# COMPACT_ATOMS: atom_id res chain seq x y z
N MET A 1 -13.30 14.34 28.87
CA MET A 1 -14.15 13.23 28.36
C MET A 1 -13.75 12.98 26.90
N CYS A 2 -12.73 12.16 26.67
CA CYS A 2 -12.46 11.58 25.35
C CYS A 2 -12.41 10.07 25.61
N GLY A 3 -13.29 9.31 24.93
CA GLY A 3 -13.27 7.85 25.02
C GLY A 3 -11.95 7.29 24.48
N PRO A 4 -11.65 6.01 24.72
CA PRO A 4 -10.47 5.39 24.12
C PRO A 4 -10.56 5.53 22.60
N ASP A 5 -9.53 6.12 21.98
CA ASP A 5 -9.38 6.17 20.53
C ASP A 5 -9.31 4.73 20.01
N THR A 6 -10.43 4.19 19.53
CA THR A 6 -10.54 2.82 18.99
C THR A 6 -10.09 2.71 17.53
N CYS A 7 -9.54 3.79 16.96
CA CYS A 7 -9.07 3.78 15.58
C CYS A 7 -7.73 3.04 15.50
N THR A 8 -7.77 1.80 15.00
CA THR A 8 -6.60 0.95 14.76
C THR A 8 -5.78 1.38 13.54
N LYS A 9 -6.27 2.33 12.73
CA LYS A 9 -5.55 2.81 11.54
C LYS A 9 -4.24 3.51 11.95
N PRO A 10 -3.13 3.26 11.25
CA PRO A 10 -1.88 3.95 11.51
C PRO A 10 -2.07 5.46 11.33
N ARG A 11 -1.87 6.20 12.42
CA ARG A 11 -1.84 7.67 12.42
C ARG A 11 -0.38 8.04 12.21
N GLY A 12 -0.05 8.72 11.11
CA GLY A 12 1.34 9.05 10.77
C GLY A 12 1.91 8.22 9.62
N GLY A 13 3.02 8.68 9.05
CA GLY A 13 3.73 8.03 7.96
C GLY A 13 3.21 8.41 6.57
N ALA A 14 3.01 7.42 5.70
CA ALA A 14 2.56 7.60 4.33
C ALA A 14 1.40 6.67 3.97
N LEU A 15 0.56 7.09 3.02
CA LEU A 15 -0.65 6.38 2.61
C LEU A 15 -0.81 6.44 1.09
N ALA A 16 -1.13 5.31 0.47
CA ALA A 16 -1.64 5.25 -0.89
C ALA A 16 -3.06 4.70 -0.88
N VAL A 17 -3.99 5.46 -1.46
CA VAL A 17 -5.36 4.97 -1.71
C VAL A 17 -5.30 4.09 -2.96
N LEU A 18 -5.62 2.82 -2.78
CA LEU A 18 -5.62 1.79 -3.82
C LEU A 18 -6.96 1.76 -4.54
N ASN A 19 -6.94 1.97 -5.86
CA ASN A 19 -8.08 1.85 -6.75
C ASN A 19 -7.72 0.99 -7.96
N GLN A 20 -8.70 0.67 -8.80
CA GLN A 20 -8.45 -0.08 -10.02
C GLN A 20 -7.45 0.67 -10.94
N PRO A 21 -6.53 -0.05 -11.62
CA PRO A 21 -5.59 0.56 -12.56
C PRO A 21 -6.34 1.31 -13.67
N PHE A 22 -5.92 2.54 -13.98
CA PHE A 22 -6.63 3.42 -14.91
C PHE A 22 -6.49 2.99 -16.38
N SER A 23 -5.36 2.34 -16.72
CA SER A 23 -4.95 2.05 -18.09
C SER A 23 -5.20 0.61 -18.53
N GLN A 24 -5.79 -0.23 -17.67
CA GLN A 24 -6.09 -1.60 -18.05
C GLN A 24 -7.51 -1.69 -18.61
N PRO A 25 -7.71 -2.27 -19.81
CA PRO A 25 -9.05 -2.59 -20.30
C PRO A 25 -9.74 -3.46 -19.26
N GLU A 26 -11.07 -3.31 -19.08
CA GLU A 26 -11.85 -4.09 -18.11
C GLU A 26 -11.40 -5.55 -18.18
N ALA A 27 -10.72 -6.01 -17.13
CA ALA A 27 -10.18 -7.35 -17.09
C ALA A 27 -11.33 -8.31 -17.39
N THR A 28 -11.26 -9.00 -18.52
CA THR A 28 -12.25 -9.99 -18.98
C THR A 28 -12.18 -11.28 -18.17
N GLY A 29 -11.73 -11.20 -16.91
CA GLY A 29 -11.39 -12.33 -16.06
C GLY A 29 -11.62 -12.04 -14.58
N THR A 30 -11.56 -13.11 -13.79
CA THR A 30 -11.81 -13.19 -12.35
C THR A 30 -10.73 -12.53 -11.48
N SER A 31 -9.90 -11.64 -12.02
CA SER A 31 -8.81 -10.99 -11.29
C SER A 31 -9.38 -10.20 -10.11
N PRO A 32 -8.90 -10.41 -8.87
CA PRO A 32 -9.46 -9.80 -7.69
C PRO A 32 -9.33 -8.28 -7.78
N ARG A 33 -10.47 -7.58 -7.79
CA ARG A 33 -10.51 -6.12 -7.76
C ARG A 33 -10.21 -5.67 -6.34
N LEU A 34 -9.02 -5.12 -6.12
CA LEU A 34 -8.63 -4.57 -4.82
C LEU A 34 -8.96 -3.07 -4.76
N ARG A 35 -9.69 -2.68 -3.72
CA ARG A 35 -9.85 -1.27 -3.33
C ARG A 35 -9.54 -1.16 -1.86
N GLY A 36 -8.82 -0.14 -1.44
CA GLY A 36 -8.43 -0.01 -0.03
C GLY A 36 -7.31 0.98 0.20
N ASP A 37 -6.61 0.80 1.30
CA ASP A 37 -5.55 1.68 1.77
C ASP A 37 -4.25 0.87 1.91
N LEU A 38 -3.14 1.39 1.38
CA LEU A 38 -1.79 0.92 1.68
C LEU A 38 -1.06 1.96 2.52
N ALA A 39 -0.83 1.67 3.80
CA ALA A 39 -0.13 2.54 4.73
C ALA A 39 1.31 2.07 4.97
N PHE A 40 2.25 3.01 5.02
CA PHE A 40 3.63 2.79 5.45
C PHE A 40 3.85 3.57 6.75
N HIS A 41 4.22 2.88 7.82
CA HIS A 41 4.32 3.50 9.15
C HIS A 41 5.41 2.85 10.01
N THR A 42 5.67 3.47 11.16
CA THR A 42 6.47 2.88 12.23
C THR A 42 5.63 2.83 13.52
N PRO A 43 5.33 1.63 14.05
CA PRO A 43 4.52 1.48 15.26
C PRO A 43 5.06 2.32 16.42
N GLY A 44 4.17 3.08 17.08
CA GLY A 44 4.53 3.93 18.21
C GLY A 44 5.32 5.19 17.86
N GLN A 45 5.68 5.42 16.59
CA GLN A 45 6.46 6.58 16.15
C GLN A 45 5.82 7.25 14.92
N PRO A 46 4.71 8.00 15.09
CA PRO A 46 3.95 8.59 13.99
C PRO A 46 4.71 9.65 13.16
N SER A 47 5.73 10.27 13.76
CA SER A 47 6.59 11.29 13.15
C SER A 47 7.89 10.72 12.57
N CYS A 48 8.06 9.38 12.56
CA CYS A 48 9.28 8.77 12.04
C CYS A 48 9.44 9.06 10.54
N ALA A 49 10.63 9.50 10.14
CA ALA A 49 10.98 9.73 8.73
C ALA A 49 11.11 8.42 7.93
N TYR A 50 11.08 7.27 8.61
CA TYR A 50 11.17 5.96 7.99
C TYR A 50 9.97 5.09 8.41
N ALA A 51 9.42 4.33 7.47
CA ALA A 51 8.48 3.27 7.74
C ALA A 51 9.21 1.94 7.94
N THR A 52 8.81 1.22 8.97
CA THR A 52 9.28 -0.14 9.27
C THR A 52 8.19 -1.18 9.00
N HIS A 53 6.95 -0.75 8.77
CA HIS A 53 5.81 -1.61 8.52
C HIS A 53 5.03 -1.11 7.29
N ALA A 54 4.44 -2.05 6.56
CA ALA A 54 3.46 -1.77 5.52
C ALA A 54 2.17 -2.51 5.83
N ARG A 55 1.03 -1.83 5.69
CA ARG A 55 -0.29 -2.34 6.01
C ARG A 55 -1.22 -2.14 4.84
N ILE A 56 -1.90 -3.20 4.40
CA ILE A 56 -3.01 -3.09 3.45
C ILE A 56 -4.31 -3.30 4.22
N THR A 57 -5.22 -2.35 4.12
CA THR A 57 -6.59 -2.46 4.65
C THR A 57 -7.54 -2.51 3.46
N GLY A 58 -8.26 -3.62 3.33
CA GLY A 58 -9.22 -3.81 2.25
C GLY A 58 -10.48 -2.96 2.44
N GLY A 59 -11.10 -2.57 1.34
CA GLY A 59 -12.46 -2.05 1.33
C GLY A 59 -13.50 -3.16 1.54
N ASN A 60 -14.77 -2.77 1.69
CA ASN A 60 -15.89 -3.68 1.88
C ASN A 60 -15.87 -4.80 0.80
N ASN A 61 -16.02 -6.06 1.23
CA ASN A 61 -16.10 -7.27 0.40
C ASN A 61 -14.78 -7.73 -0.27
N CYS A 62 -13.61 -7.26 0.17
CA CYS A 62 -12.34 -7.75 -0.32
C CYS A 62 -11.87 -8.96 0.52
N ASP A 63 -11.64 -10.11 -0.12
CA ASP A 63 -11.05 -11.28 0.55
C ASP A 63 -9.54 -11.05 0.72
N LEU A 64 -9.11 -10.73 1.94
CA LEU A 64 -7.71 -10.42 2.21
C LEU A 64 -6.85 -11.63 2.56
N GLN A 65 -7.42 -12.84 2.63
CA GLN A 65 -6.55 -14.03 2.63
C GLN A 65 -5.80 -14.13 1.31
N ALA A 66 -6.42 -13.71 0.19
CA ALA A 66 -5.75 -13.57 -1.10
C ALA A 66 -4.68 -12.45 -1.10
N LEU A 67 -4.75 -11.48 -0.17
CA LEU A 67 -3.76 -10.40 -0.11
C LEU A 67 -2.43 -10.80 0.52
N ALA A 68 -2.38 -11.84 1.35
CA ALA A 68 -1.14 -12.36 1.92
C ALA A 68 -0.18 -12.89 0.83
N ASP A 69 -0.72 -13.23 -0.34
CA ASP A 69 0.04 -13.62 -1.53
C ASP A 69 0.10 -12.51 -2.59
N MET A 70 0.12 -11.25 -2.16
CA MET A 70 0.32 -10.11 -3.07
C MET A 70 1.75 -9.60 -3.07
N VAL A 71 2.08 -8.93 -4.16
CA VAL A 71 3.32 -8.21 -4.35
C VAL A 71 2.99 -6.74 -4.59
N VAL A 72 3.51 -5.87 -3.74
CA VAL A 72 3.47 -4.43 -3.93
C VAL A 72 4.73 -4.00 -4.67
N VAL A 73 4.55 -3.29 -5.77
CA VAL A 73 5.62 -2.66 -6.54
C VAL A 73 5.50 -1.15 -6.36
N ILE A 74 6.57 -0.54 -5.85
CA ILE A 74 6.74 0.92 -5.81
C ILE A 74 7.56 1.31 -7.05
N HIS A 75 7.04 2.25 -7.82
CA HIS A 75 7.65 2.68 -9.07
C HIS A 75 8.48 3.94 -8.89
N LYS A 76 9.42 4.21 -9.80
CA LYS A 76 10.22 5.45 -9.76
C LYS A 76 9.36 6.68 -10.04
N SER A 77 8.41 6.57 -10.97
CA SER A 77 7.47 7.63 -11.34
C SER A 77 6.16 7.55 -10.55
N GLY A 78 5.55 8.71 -10.27
CA GLY A 78 4.18 8.85 -9.74
C GLY A 78 3.08 8.97 -10.78
N ASP A 79 3.43 8.89 -12.07
CA ASP A 79 2.51 9.19 -13.16
C ASP A 79 1.60 7.99 -13.47
N LEU A 80 0.33 8.09 -13.07
CA LEU A 80 -0.70 7.09 -13.36
C LEU A 80 -1.22 7.14 -14.80
N THR A 81 -0.89 8.18 -15.57
CA THR A 81 -1.30 8.29 -16.99
C THR A 81 -0.41 7.46 -17.92
N ARG A 82 0.75 7.03 -17.43
CA ARG A 82 1.70 6.18 -18.15
C ARG A 82 1.44 4.70 -17.86
N ARG A 83 1.88 3.84 -18.78
CA ARG A 83 1.85 2.39 -18.56
C ARG A 83 2.81 2.03 -17.42
N ILE A 84 2.47 0.98 -16.67
CA ILE A 84 3.26 0.48 -15.53
C ILE A 84 4.72 0.22 -15.95
N GLU A 85 4.89 -0.37 -17.12
CA GLU A 85 6.18 -0.70 -17.76
C GLU A 85 7.12 0.52 -17.81
N ASP A 86 6.54 1.70 -18.08
CA ASP A 86 7.25 2.94 -18.34
C ASP A 86 7.57 3.72 -17.05
N CYS A 87 7.03 3.30 -15.90
CA CYS A 87 7.20 3.97 -14.62
C CYS A 87 8.47 3.56 -13.86
N GLY A 88 9.10 2.46 -14.27
CA GLY A 88 10.36 1.93 -13.73
C GLY A 88 10.23 1.36 -12.31
N LEU A 89 11.01 0.34 -11.99
CA LEU A 89 11.01 -0.30 -10.66
C LEU A 89 11.83 0.52 -9.66
N PHE A 90 11.24 0.86 -8.50
CA PHE A 90 11.96 1.43 -7.35
C PHE A 90 12.13 0.39 -6.23
N ARG A 91 11.04 -0.23 -5.77
CA ARG A 91 11.08 -1.28 -4.73
C ARG A 91 9.99 -2.33 -4.98
N ARG A 92 10.27 -3.58 -4.60
CA ARG A 92 9.30 -4.67 -4.60
C ARG A 92 9.17 -5.24 -3.20
N ILE A 93 7.94 -5.42 -2.74
CA ILE A 93 7.61 -5.90 -1.39
C ILE A 93 6.63 -7.05 -1.56
N ALA A 94 7.07 -8.26 -1.21
CA ALA A 94 6.17 -9.41 -1.13
C ALA A 94 5.50 -9.40 0.24
N PHE A 95 4.17 -9.49 0.28
CA PHE A 95 3.40 -9.61 1.51
C PHE A 95 3.32 -11.04 2.04
N SER A 96 4.11 -11.95 1.47
CA SER A 96 4.28 -13.32 1.97
C SER A 96 4.80 -13.28 3.41
N GLY A 97 4.02 -13.82 4.34
CA GLY A 97 4.31 -13.76 5.78
C GLY A 97 3.78 -12.52 6.49
N ALA A 98 2.92 -11.72 5.84
CA ALA A 98 2.15 -10.68 6.51
C ALA A 98 1.19 -11.30 7.54
N SER A 99 1.06 -10.63 8.68
CA SER A 99 0.09 -10.96 9.71
C SER A 99 -1.30 -10.50 9.28
N VAL A 100 -2.27 -11.40 9.34
CA VAL A 100 -3.69 -11.07 9.11
C VAL A 100 -4.27 -10.52 10.41
N LEU A 101 -4.89 -9.35 10.33
CA LEU A 101 -5.47 -8.60 11.46
C LEU A 101 -6.98 -8.38 11.23
N GLU A 102 -7.68 -7.93 12.27
CA GLU A 102 -9.07 -7.42 12.18
C GLU A 102 -10.03 -8.39 11.46
N ASN A 103 -9.99 -9.68 11.83
CA ASN A 103 -10.82 -10.74 11.21
C ASN A 103 -10.62 -10.88 9.69
N GLY A 104 -9.44 -10.51 9.19
CA GLY A 104 -9.12 -10.58 7.76
C GLY A 104 -9.47 -9.33 6.97
N SER A 105 -9.74 -8.18 7.61
CA SER A 105 -9.91 -6.89 6.92
C SER A 105 -8.62 -6.05 6.83
N THR A 106 -7.54 -6.53 7.42
CA THR A 106 -6.21 -5.90 7.32
C THR A 106 -5.11 -6.95 7.23
N VAL A 107 -4.07 -6.70 6.42
CA VAL A 107 -2.81 -7.44 6.44
C VAL A 107 -1.64 -6.50 6.72
N GLU A 108 -0.74 -6.89 7.61
CA GLU A 108 0.41 -6.07 8.02
C GLU A 108 1.72 -6.85 7.92
N LEU A 109 2.72 -6.22 7.31
CA LEU A 109 4.04 -6.78 7.08
C LEU A 109 5.11 -5.91 7.75
N ALA A 110 5.96 -6.54 8.55
CA ALA A 110 7.22 -5.92 8.98
C ALA A 110 8.20 -5.89 7.78
N LEU A 111 8.69 -4.71 7.45
CA LEU A 111 9.61 -4.51 6.32
C LEU A 111 11.01 -5.00 6.69
N GLN A 112 11.64 -5.77 5.79
CA GLN A 112 13.02 -6.23 5.98
C GLN A 112 14.03 -5.08 6.11
N GLN A 113 13.74 -3.95 5.45
CA GLN A 113 14.54 -2.74 5.51
C GLN A 113 13.60 -1.53 5.62
N PRO A 114 13.90 -0.56 6.51
CA PRO A 114 13.13 0.67 6.59
C PRO A 114 13.03 1.38 5.23
N ILE A 115 11.91 2.07 5.02
CA ILE A 115 11.63 2.83 3.81
C ILE A 115 11.58 4.31 4.16
N SER A 116 12.34 5.14 3.45
CA SER A 116 12.30 6.59 3.63
C SER A 116 10.95 7.17 3.20
N LEU A 117 10.38 8.02 4.05
CA LEU A 117 9.10 8.70 3.84
C LEU A 117 9.27 10.15 3.36
N GLN A 118 10.36 10.45 2.66
CA GLN A 118 10.56 11.76 2.03
C GLN A 118 10.05 11.79 0.57
N VAL A 119 10.08 12.98 -0.03
CA VAL A 119 9.85 13.19 -1.46
C VAL A 119 11.19 13.09 -2.19
N GLY A 120 11.23 12.41 -3.33
CA GLY A 120 12.44 12.31 -4.16
C GLY A 120 13.49 11.32 -3.61
N ASP A 121 14.63 11.24 -4.29
CA ASP A 121 15.77 10.37 -3.95
C ASP A 121 15.36 8.94 -3.57
N ASP A 122 15.59 8.51 -2.33
CA ASP A 122 15.22 7.19 -1.82
C ASP A 122 13.83 7.14 -1.14
N GLY A 123 13.07 8.24 -1.21
CA GLY A 123 11.80 8.44 -0.52
C GLY A 123 10.55 8.07 -1.33
N ILE A 124 9.60 7.37 -0.72
CA ILE A 124 8.45 6.84 -1.46
C ILE A 124 7.32 7.83 -1.76
N ILE A 125 7.34 9.04 -1.19
CA ILE A 125 6.22 9.97 -1.37
C ILE A 125 6.21 10.55 -2.77
N GLY A 126 5.02 10.61 -3.37
CA GLY A 126 4.78 11.01 -4.74
C GLY A 126 5.01 9.88 -5.75
N ARG A 127 5.33 8.66 -5.31
CA ARG A 127 5.52 7.51 -6.20
C ARG A 127 4.24 6.71 -6.40
N ARG A 128 4.11 6.10 -7.58
CA ARG A 128 3.06 5.15 -7.88
C ARG A 128 3.35 3.85 -7.15
N VAL A 129 2.28 3.23 -6.66
CA VAL A 129 2.28 1.85 -6.20
C VAL A 129 1.34 1.05 -7.07
N SER A 130 1.71 -0.19 -7.36
CA SER A 130 0.85 -1.17 -8.02
C SER A 130 0.87 -2.45 -7.19
N VAL A 131 -0.28 -3.10 -7.07
CA VAL A 131 -0.45 -4.34 -6.33
C VAL A 131 -0.74 -5.45 -7.33
N PHE A 132 0.01 -6.55 -7.25
CA PHE A 132 -0.11 -7.69 -8.14
C PHE A 132 -0.38 -8.96 -7.33
N PRO A 133 -1.21 -9.89 -7.84
CA PRO A 133 -1.19 -11.27 -7.37
C PRO A 133 0.20 -11.87 -7.53
N ARG A 134 0.67 -12.67 -6.58
CA ARG A 134 1.97 -13.35 -6.71
C ARG A 134 2.01 -14.30 -7.91
N SER A 135 0.87 -14.89 -8.27
CA SER A 135 0.73 -15.80 -9.41
C SER A 135 0.78 -15.12 -10.77
N GLU A 136 0.47 -13.82 -10.85
CA GLU A 136 0.32 -13.08 -12.10
C GLU A 136 0.82 -11.64 -11.92
N MET A 137 1.96 -11.31 -12.53
CA MET A 137 2.58 -9.98 -12.45
C MET A 137 2.30 -9.11 -13.69
N ASP A 138 1.49 -9.61 -14.63
CA ASP A 138 1.18 -8.92 -15.88
C ASP A 138 0.04 -7.91 -15.71
N THR A 139 -0.85 -8.18 -14.74
CA THR A 139 -2.06 -7.38 -14.49
C THR A 139 -2.09 -6.90 -13.05
N ALA A 140 -2.10 -5.58 -12.84
CA ALA A 140 -2.21 -5.02 -11.50
C ALA A 140 -3.67 -5.14 -11.00
N CYS A 141 -3.85 -5.56 -9.76
CA CYS A 141 -5.16 -5.58 -9.10
C CYS A 141 -5.60 -4.19 -8.64
N ALA A 142 -4.62 -3.35 -8.26
CA ALA A 142 -4.87 -2.00 -7.82
C ALA A 142 -3.63 -1.13 -7.93
N GLU A 143 -3.84 0.19 -7.97
CA GLU A 143 -2.79 1.19 -8.00
C GLU A 143 -3.16 2.42 -7.17
N GLY A 144 -2.15 3.18 -6.79
CA GLY A 144 -2.31 4.43 -6.07
C GLY A 144 -1.05 5.27 -6.11
N ILE A 145 -1.12 6.47 -5.55
CA ILE A 145 0.04 7.34 -5.33
C ILE A 145 0.26 7.46 -3.83
N VAL A 146 1.51 7.32 -3.40
CA VAL A 146 1.88 7.49 -2.00
C VAL A 146 1.85 8.98 -1.65
N GLY A 147 0.95 9.36 -0.74
CA GLY A 147 0.90 10.68 -0.12
C GLY A 147 1.36 10.65 1.35
N PHE A 148 1.53 11.84 1.92
CA PHE A 148 1.73 11.98 3.37
C PHE A 148 0.46 11.62 4.14
N ASN A 149 0.63 10.93 5.27
CA ASN A 149 -0.44 10.64 6.22
C ASN A 149 -0.11 11.31 7.55
N PHE A 150 -0.50 12.57 7.73
CA PHE A 150 -0.20 13.32 8.95
C PHE A 150 -1.11 12.92 10.11
N VAL A 151 -0.56 13.00 11.33
CA VAL A 151 -1.35 13.14 12.55
C VAL A 151 -1.49 14.64 12.79
N ASN A 152 -2.71 15.18 12.81
CA ASN A 152 -2.90 16.50 13.39
C ASN A 152 -2.51 16.43 14.86
N SER A 153 -1.44 17.13 15.24
CA SER A 153 -1.22 17.55 16.63
C SER A 153 -2.29 18.57 16.97
N LEU A 154 -3.31 18.14 17.72
CA LEU A 154 -4.21 19.03 18.46
C LEU A 154 -3.60 19.30 19.83
#